data_AF-A0A8R1IU31-F1
#
_entry.id   AF-A0A8R1IU31-F1
#
_cell.length_a   1.000
_cell.length_b   1.000
_cell.length_c   1.000
_cell.angle_alpha   90.00
_cell.angle_beta   90.00
_cell.angle_gamma   90.00
#
_symmetry.space_group_name_H-M   'P 1'
#
loop_
_entity.id
_entity.type
_entity.pdbx_description
1 polymer ?
#
loop_
_entity_poly.entity_id
_entity_poly.type
_entity_poly.pdbx_seq_one_letter_code
_entity_poly.pdbx_strand_id
1 'polypeptide(L)' 'MKKAPFLAAVHIQKRLEFARKNARTDWRKVIFSDEKKFNCDGTDGYRSYWHDLRKQPSVFPGGTSKADDA' A
#
# COMPACT_ATOMS: atom_id res chain seq x y z
N MET A 1 -20.28 -18.26 14.12
CA MET A 1 -20.55 -17.01 14.86
C MET A 1 -19.43 -16.02 14.60
N LYS A 2 -19.74 -14.80 14.15
CA LYS A 2 -18.73 -13.73 14.03
C LYS A 2 -18.25 -13.39 15.45
N LYS A 3 -16.98 -13.63 15.74
CA LYS A 3 -16.39 -13.25 17.04
C LYS A 3 -16.21 -11.74 17.02
N ALA A 4 -17.01 -11.03 17.82
CA ALA A 4 -16.82 -9.62 18.08
C ALA A 4 -16.09 -9.46 19.42
N PRO A 5 -15.15 -8.51 19.55
CA PRO A 5 -14.55 -8.20 20.83
C PRO A 5 -15.62 -7.72 21.80
N PHE A 6 -15.55 -8.20 23.05
CA PHE A 6 -16.51 -7.81 24.08
C PHE A 6 -16.35 -6.32 24.41
N LEU A 7 -17.41 -5.55 24.18
CA LEU A 7 -17.47 -4.14 24.52
C LEU A 7 -18.13 -3.99 25.89
N ALA A 8 -17.32 -3.77 26.92
CA ALA A 8 -17.82 -3.38 28.23
C ALA A 8 -18.64 -2.07 28.15
N ALA A 9 -19.62 -1.91 29.04
CA ALA A 9 -20.49 -0.72 29.07
C ALA A 9 -19.71 0.60 29.11
N VAL A 10 -18.58 0.64 29.83
CA VAL A 10 -17.68 1.80 29.87
C VAL A 10 -17.10 2.15 28.50
N HIS A 11 -16.77 1.16 27.68
CA HIS A 11 -16.25 1.39 26.32
C HIS A 11 -17.35 1.95 25.41
N ILE A 12 -18.58 1.49 25.57
CA ILE A 12 -19.74 1.98 24.81
C ILE A 12 -19.99 3.46 25.15
N GLN A 13 -20.03 3.80 26.43
CA GLN A 13 -20.24 5.18 26.88
C GLN A 13 -19.14 6.11 26.36
N LYS A 14 -17.86 5.74 26.52
CA LYS A 14 -16.73 6.54 26.03
C LYS A 14 -16.77 6.74 24.50
N ARG A 15 -17.14 5.71 23.74
CA ARG A 15 -17.29 5.82 22.28
C ARG A 15 -18.43 6.77 21.90
N LEU A 16 -19.55 6.72 22.61
CA LEU A 16 -20.69 7.62 22.38
C LEU A 16 -20.33 9.08 22.67
N GLU A 17 -19.64 9.33 23.77
CA GLU A 17 -19.14 10.68 24.13
C GLU A 17 -18.15 11.20 23.09
N PHE A 18 -17.20 10.37 22.65
CA PHE A 18 -16.25 10.72 21.60
C PHE A 18 -16.98 11.10 20.30
N ALA A 19 -17.97 10.30 19.88
CA ALA A 19 -18.75 10.56 18.67
C ALA A 19 -19.53 11.88 18.76
N ARG A 20 -20.20 12.13 19.90
CA ARG A 20 -20.93 13.38 20.13
C ARG A 20 -20.00 14.60 20.11
N LYS A 21 -18.84 14.50 20.75
CA LYS A 21 -17.85 15.59 20.82
C LYS A 21 -17.26 15.92 19.44
N ASN A 22 -17.04 14.91 18.60
CA ASN A 22 -16.36 15.07 17.32
C ASN A 22 -17.28 15.10 16.10
N ALA A 23 -18.60 15.22 16.29
CA ALA A 23 -19.59 15.19 15.21
C ALA A 23 -19.38 16.30 14.15
N ARG A 24 -18.71 17.39 14.52
CA ARG A 24 -18.42 18.55 13.64
C ARG A 24 -16.93 18.76 13.40
N THR A 25 -16.08 17.80 13.78
CA THR A 25 -14.64 17.92 13.62
C THR A 25 -14.24 17.88 12.14
N ASP A 26 -13.39 18.81 11.71
CA ASP A 26 -12.79 18.76 10.37
C ASP A 26 -11.61 17.78 10.37
N TRP A 27 -11.88 16.55 9.97
CA TRP A 27 -10.90 15.46 9.97
C TRP A 27 -9.71 15.66 9.03
N ARG A 28 -9.79 16.59 8.06
CA ARG A 28 -8.68 16.89 7.14
C ARG A 28 -7.48 17.53 7.84
N LYS A 29 -7.70 18.12 9.02
CA LYS A 29 -6.65 18.76 9.83
C LYS A 29 -6.04 17.79 10.86
N VAL A 30 -6.55 16.56 10.93
CA VAL A 30 -6.12 15.55 11.90
C VAL A 30 -5.17 14.58 11.21
N ILE A 31 -3.96 14.47 11.73
CA ILE A 31 -3.01 13.44 11.32
C ILE A 31 -3.15 12.27 12.30
N PHE A 32 -3.56 11.12 11.80
CA PHE A 32 -3.64 9.90 12.59
C PHE A 32 -2.31 9.15 12.56
N SER A 33 -1.91 8.62 13.71
CA SER A 33 -0.75 7.74 13.86
C SER A 33 -1.17 6.50 14.64
N ASP A 34 -0.73 5.34 14.20
CA ASP A 34 -0.92 4.06 14.89
C ASP A 34 0.31 3.17 14.65
N GLU A 35 0.53 2.20 15.53
CA GLU A 35 1.58 1.21 15.39
C GLU A 35 1.01 -0.09 14.85
N LYS A 36 1.47 -0.50 13.66
CA LYS A 36 1.13 -1.81 13.08
C LYS A 36 2.39 -2.65 12.94
N LYS A 37 2.36 -3.85 13.51
CA LYS A 37 3.35 -4.89 13.20
C LYS A 37 3.05 -5.47 11.82
N PHE A 38 3.97 -5.30 10.88
CA PHE A 38 3.98 -5.97 9.59
C PHE A 38 4.84 -7.22 9.73
N ASN A 39 4.21 -8.38 9.54
CA ASN A 39 4.91 -9.65 9.49
C ASN A 39 5.31 -9.87 8.00
N CYS A 40 6.59 -10.05 7.69
CA CYS A 40 7.11 -10.23 6.32
C CYS A 40 6.99 -11.69 5.84
N ASP A 41 5.92 -12.36 6.23
CA ASP A 41 5.71 -13.80 6.04
C ASP A 41 4.61 -14.04 5.00
N GLY A 42 4.91 -13.70 3.74
CA GLY A 42 4.03 -14.03 2.62
C GLY A 42 2.71 -13.25 2.59
N THR A 43 1.97 -13.39 1.49
CA THR A 43 1.14 -12.31 0.94
C THR A 43 -0.08 -11.93 1.78
N ASP A 44 0.05 -10.90 2.61
CA ASP A 44 -1.03 -10.12 3.24
C ASP A 44 -1.74 -9.19 2.23
N GLY A 45 -2.03 -9.67 1.02
CA GLY A 45 -2.77 -8.93 -0.02
C GLY A 45 -2.09 -7.68 -0.62
N TYR A 46 -1.06 -7.12 0.03
CA TYR A 46 -0.31 -5.95 -0.44
C TYR A 46 0.85 -6.35 -1.35
N ARG A 47 0.54 -6.93 -2.51
CA ARG A 47 1.53 -7.14 -3.57
C ARG A 47 1.50 -5.97 -4.54
N SER A 48 2.27 -4.93 -4.25
CA SER A 48 2.66 -3.98 -5.31
C SER A 48 3.77 -4.64 -6.12
N TYR A 49 3.40 -5.23 -7.26
CA TYR A 49 4.36 -5.75 -8.24
C TYR A 49 4.87 -4.58 -9.09
N TRP A 50 6.13 -4.20 -8.90
CA TRP A 50 6.80 -3.25 -9.77
C TRP A 50 7.43 -4.01 -10.93
N HIS A 51 6.86 -3.91 -12.13
CA HIS A 51 7.48 -4.38 -13.35
C HIS A 51 8.23 -3.21 -14.00
N ASP A 52 9.53 -3.36 -14.21
CA ASP A 52 10.30 -2.46 -15.06
C ASP A 52 9.92 -2.72 -16.53
N LEU A 53 9.23 -1.77 -17.17
CA LEU A 53 8.74 -1.90 -18.55
C LEU A 53 9.77 -1.48 -19.61
N ARG A 54 11.04 -1.24 -19.23
CA ARG A 54 12.08 -0.93 -20.20
C ARG A 54 12.22 -2.09 -21.19
N LYS A 55 11.75 -1.87 -22.43
CA LYS A 55 12.01 -2.77 -23.56
C LYS A 55 13.53 -2.83 -23.75
N GLN A 56 14.07 -4.04 -23.87
CA GLN A 56 15.46 -4.24 -24.31
C GLN A 56 15.72 -3.34 -25.52
N PRO A 57 16.83 -2.57 -25.55
CA PRO A 57 17.17 -1.83 -26.76
C PRO A 57 17.27 -2.84 -27.90
N SER A 58 16.46 -2.64 -28.94
CA SER A 58 16.58 -3.44 -30.16
C SER A 58 17.94 -3.13 -30.77
N VAL A 59 18.93 -3.93 -30.45
CA VAL A 59 20.17 -3.98 -31.23
C VAL A 59 19.78 -4.49 -32.61
N PHE A 60 19.68 -3.55 -33.57
CA PHE A 60 19.63 -3.89 -34.98
C PHE A 60 20.88 -4.72 -35.31
N PRO A 61 20.74 -5.91 -35.92
CA PRO A 61 21.90 -6.65 -36.38
C PRO A 61 22.41 -5.93 -37.63
N GLY A 62 23.28 -4.95 -37.43
CA GLY A 62 24.08 -4.36 -38.50
C GLY A 62 25.07 -5.41 -39.00
N GLY A 63 24.61 -6.22 -39.95
CA GLY A 63 25.44 -7.14 -40.70
C GLY A 63 26.56 -6.39 -41.40
N THR A 64 27.79 -6.86 -41.13
CA THR A 64 29.05 -6.56 -41.79
C THR A 64 28.94 -6.13 -43.26
N SER A 65 29.35 -4.90 -43.57
CA SER A 65 29.73 -4.51 -44.92
C SER A 65 31.20 -4.88 -45.15
N LYS A 66 31.39 -5.86 -46.05
CA LYS A 66 32.57 -6.21 -46.86
C LYS A 66 33.88 -5.44 -46.59
N ALA A 67 34.92 -6.22 -46.27
CA ALA A 67 36.27 -5.94 -46.73
C ALA A 67 36.41 -6.61 -48.11
N ASP A 68 36.68 -5.81 -49.14
CA ASP A 68 37.29 -6.22 -50.41
C ASP A 68 38.00 -4.98 -51.01
N ASP A 69 39.29 -5.17 -51.35
CA ASP A 69 40.14 -4.43 -52.30
C ASP A 69 40.63 -2.99 -51.98
N ALA A 70 41.89 -2.90 -51.50
CA ALA A 70 43.03 -2.25 -52.17
C ALA A 70 44.35 -2.53 -51.45
#